data_AF-A0A1C3XC68-F1
#
_entry.id   AF-A0A1C3XC68-F1
#
_cell.length_a   1.000
_cell.length_b   1.000
_cell.length_c   1.000
_cell.angle_alpha   90.00
_cell.angle_beta   90.00
_cell.angle_gamma   90.00
#
_symmetry.space_group_name_H-M   'P 1'
#
loop_
_entity.id
_entity.type
_entity.pdbx_description
1 polymer ?
#
loop_
_entity_poly.entity_id
_entity_poly.type
_entity_poly.pdbx_seq_one_letter_code
_entity_poly.pdbx_strand_id
1 'polypeptide(L)'
;MPPAVAAGYFVAETAPVWGPALVNAATWIGGGILLAVGLSSDTPNADAQADAQTKANTATCATGNCPPPPECEGILAEMRKKIQLLKKELAKYDPILDAQGGFPMGGGKLTSPGGHYKEIRDLQRGLKNEGQAFNKNKCYDKVSKADKVTRDHADSLTNQNIEVPPGQDFIPLR
;
A
#
# COMPACT_ATOMS: atom_id res chain seq x y z
N MET A 1 -18.71 -47.09 37.80
CA MET A 1 -18.09 -46.77 39.10
C MET A 1 -16.58 -46.81 38.92
N PRO A 2 -15.83 -45.73 39.23
CA PRO A 2 -14.37 -45.80 39.40
C PRO A 2 -14.04 -46.47 40.77
N PRO A 3 -12.79 -46.84 41.17
CA PRO A 3 -11.57 -46.04 41.05
C PRO A 3 -10.23 -46.81 40.81
N ALA A 4 -9.20 -46.14 40.27
CA ALA A 4 -7.94 -45.68 40.93
C ALA A 4 -6.97 -46.83 41.33
N VAL A 5 -5.65 -46.72 41.18
CA VAL A 5 -4.75 -45.73 41.81
C VAL A 5 -3.35 -45.81 41.15
N ALA A 6 -2.74 -44.63 40.93
CA ALA A 6 -1.33 -44.18 41.07
C ALA A 6 -0.13 -45.15 40.87
N ALA A 7 1.10 -44.74 40.57
CA ALA A 7 1.83 -43.49 40.74
C ALA A 7 3.13 -43.55 39.90
N GLY A 8 3.77 -42.39 39.64
CA GLY A 8 5.17 -42.37 39.20
C GLY A 8 5.64 -41.04 38.64
N TYR A 9 6.17 -40.17 39.50
CA TYR A 9 6.73 -38.85 39.24
C TYR A 9 8.05 -38.89 38.43
N PHE A 10 8.34 -37.88 37.58
CA PHE A 10 9.31 -36.77 37.83
C PHE A 10 9.68 -36.00 36.53
N VAL A 11 9.34 -34.70 36.53
CA VAL A 11 10.10 -33.47 36.14
C VAL A 11 10.86 -33.39 34.80
N ALA A 12 10.48 -32.39 33.99
CA ALA A 12 11.41 -31.36 33.49
C ALA A 12 10.65 -30.04 33.22
N GLU A 13 11.07 -28.98 33.93
CA GLU A 13 10.74 -27.56 33.71
C GLU A 13 11.16 -27.14 32.29
N THR A 14 10.41 -26.27 31.58
CA THR A 14 10.63 -24.81 31.57
C THR A 14 9.37 -24.06 31.11
N ALA A 15 9.04 -22.98 31.82
CA ALA A 15 8.05 -21.96 31.45
C ALA A 15 8.74 -20.78 30.70
N PRO A 16 8.08 -19.62 30.49
CA PRO A 16 7.02 -19.29 29.53
C PRO A 16 7.50 -18.28 28.45
N VAL A 17 6.96 -18.34 27.22
CA VAL A 17 7.23 -17.31 26.19
C VAL A 17 6.30 -16.12 26.40
N TRP A 18 6.82 -15.06 27.01
CA TRP A 18 6.30 -13.69 26.90
C TRP A 18 7.08 -12.98 25.79
N GLY A 19 6.37 -12.31 24.86
CA GLY A 19 6.99 -11.45 23.86
C GLY A 19 7.58 -10.17 24.47
N PRO A 20 8.26 -9.35 23.66
CA PRO A 20 8.08 -7.91 23.80
C PRO A 20 7.84 -7.20 22.46
N ALA A 21 6.94 -6.23 22.51
CA ALA A 21 6.98 -5.05 21.66
C ALA A 21 8.27 -4.25 21.92
N LEU A 22 8.77 -3.51 20.91
CA LEU A 22 9.14 -2.10 20.99
C LEU A 22 10.12 -1.71 19.86
N VAL A 23 9.69 -0.68 19.12
CA VAL A 23 10.44 0.46 18.54
C VAL A 23 11.97 0.36 18.49
N ASN A 24 12.53 0.62 17.30
CA ASN A 24 13.77 1.36 17.22
C ASN A 24 13.61 2.56 16.28
N ALA A 25 13.81 3.72 16.91
CA ALA A 25 13.81 5.05 16.31
C ALA A 25 15.00 5.19 15.35
N ALA A 26 14.75 5.83 14.21
CA ALA A 26 15.80 6.34 13.34
C ALA A 26 16.44 7.57 14.00
N THR A 27 17.68 7.45 14.46
CA THR A 27 18.56 8.59 14.76
C THR A 27 19.59 8.72 13.65
N TRP A 28 19.39 9.73 12.81
CA TRP A 28 20.42 10.27 11.92
C TRP A 28 21.37 11.12 12.75
N ILE A 29 22.63 10.69 12.89
CA ILE A 29 23.74 11.57 13.25
C ILE A 29 24.77 11.43 12.14
N GLY A 30 25.13 12.57 11.55
CA GLY A 30 25.87 12.65 10.31
C GLY A 30 27.33 12.23 10.41
N GLY A 31 27.87 11.92 9.22
CA GLY A 31 29.29 12.09 8.88
C GLY A 31 30.28 11.08 9.45
N GLY A 32 30.84 10.26 8.58
CA GLY A 32 32.21 9.75 8.74
C GLY A 32 32.31 8.32 9.26
N ILE A 33 32.62 7.42 8.34
CA ILE A 33 33.16 6.08 8.60
C ILE A 33 34.50 6.22 9.33
N LEU A 34 34.69 5.48 10.43
CA LEU A 34 36.00 5.01 10.88
C LEU A 34 35.87 3.55 11.34
N LEU A 35 36.36 2.64 10.50
CA LEU A 35 36.68 1.25 10.82
C LEU A 35 37.80 1.18 11.85
N ALA A 36 37.78 0.11 12.68
CA ALA A 36 38.91 -0.76 13.06
C ALA A 36 38.76 -1.26 14.52
N VAL A 37 38.90 -2.54 14.92
CA VAL A 37 39.03 -3.85 14.29
C VAL A 37 38.60 -4.90 15.33
N GLY A 38 37.90 -5.95 14.90
CA GLY A 38 38.15 -7.33 15.37
C GLY A 38 37.34 -7.82 16.57
N LEU A 39 36.41 -8.75 16.32
CA LEU A 39 36.20 -10.01 17.05
C LEU A 39 34.98 -10.74 16.45
N SER A 40 35.21 -11.97 15.97
CA SER A 40 34.23 -13.02 15.60
C SER A 40 32.97 -12.56 14.84
N SER A 41 33.04 -12.56 13.51
CA SER A 41 31.93 -12.30 12.61
C SER A 41 30.99 -13.52 12.48
N ASP A 42 30.23 -13.81 13.54
CA ASP A 42 29.13 -14.79 13.50
C ASP A 42 27.78 -14.08 13.74
N THR A 43 27.34 -13.32 12.73
CA THR A 43 25.90 -13.12 12.49
C THR A 43 25.64 -13.20 10.99
N PRO A 44 25.54 -14.41 10.42
CA PRO A 44 25.11 -14.60 9.04
C PRO A 44 23.58 -14.44 8.99
N ASN A 45 23.04 -13.22 9.16
CA ASN A 45 21.58 -13.09 9.16
C ASN A 45 20.99 -11.79 8.62
N ALA A 46 21.72 -10.70 8.41
CA ALA A 46 21.12 -9.53 7.74
C ALA A 46 21.22 -9.67 6.20
N ASP A 47 22.44 -9.86 5.70
CA ASP A 47 22.69 -9.96 4.25
C ASP A 47 22.20 -11.29 3.68
N ALA A 48 22.32 -12.38 4.46
CA ALA A 48 21.80 -13.68 4.10
C ALA A 48 20.26 -13.71 4.06
N GLN A 49 19.56 -12.92 4.88
CA GLN A 49 18.10 -12.79 4.83
C GLN A 49 17.66 -11.95 3.64
N ALA A 50 18.37 -10.87 3.29
CA ALA A 50 18.12 -10.10 2.08
C ALA A 50 18.31 -10.96 0.81
N ASP A 51 19.36 -11.78 0.75
CA ASP A 51 19.63 -12.69 -0.36
C ASP A 51 18.68 -13.91 -0.40
N ALA A 52 18.30 -14.45 0.76
CA ALA A 52 17.32 -15.54 0.84
C ALA A 52 15.91 -15.07 0.47
N GLN A 53 15.54 -13.85 0.82
CA GLN A 53 14.28 -13.23 0.42
C GLN A 53 14.27 -12.93 -1.08
N THR A 54 15.39 -12.45 -1.64
CA THR A 54 15.54 -12.23 -3.08
C THR A 54 15.46 -13.55 -3.87
N LYS A 55 16.06 -14.64 -3.36
CA LYS A 55 15.97 -15.97 -3.98
C LYS A 55 14.59 -16.62 -3.81
N ALA A 56 13.94 -16.45 -2.66
CA ALA A 56 12.57 -16.91 -2.43
C ALA A 56 11.59 -16.21 -3.37
N ASN A 57 11.73 -14.88 -3.54
CA ASN A 57 10.95 -14.09 -4.50
C ASN A 57 11.20 -14.55 -5.94
N THR A 58 12.42 -14.95 -6.30
CA THR A 58 12.73 -15.43 -7.65
C THR A 58 12.07 -16.80 -7.94
N ALA A 59 11.94 -17.67 -6.94
CA ALA A 59 11.30 -18.99 -7.09
C ALA A 59 9.76 -18.93 -7.18
N THR A 60 9.10 -17.98 -6.50
CA THR A 60 7.64 -17.76 -6.58
C THR A 60 7.17 -17.09 -7.89
N CYS A 61 8.10 -16.54 -8.70
CA CYS A 61 7.76 -15.94 -9.99
C CYS A 61 7.30 -16.97 -11.03
N ALA A 62 7.67 -18.25 -10.86
CA ALA A 62 7.25 -19.33 -11.75
C ALA A 62 5.74 -19.60 -11.69
N THR A 63 5.06 -19.26 -10.58
CA THR A 63 3.61 -19.45 -10.39
C THR A 63 2.82 -18.13 -10.49
N GLY A 64 3.47 -17.01 -10.83
CA GLY A 64 2.79 -15.73 -11.13
C GLY A 64 2.48 -14.81 -9.95
N ASN A 65 2.89 -15.17 -8.73
CA ASN A 65 2.68 -14.37 -7.51
C ASN A 65 4.03 -13.93 -6.92
N CYS A 66 4.75 -13.09 -7.66
CA CYS A 66 5.92 -12.43 -7.11
C CYS A 66 5.51 -11.19 -6.33
N PRO A 67 6.01 -11.01 -5.09
CA PRO A 67 5.87 -9.72 -4.42
C PRO A 67 6.55 -8.67 -5.31
N PRO A 68 5.88 -7.54 -5.61
CA PRO A 68 6.45 -6.49 -6.42
C PRO A 68 7.71 -5.96 -5.72
N PRO A 69 8.72 -5.52 -6.47
CA PRO A 69 9.89 -4.89 -5.87
C PRO A 69 9.44 -3.61 -5.14
N PRO A 70 10.16 -3.17 -4.08
CA PRO A 70 9.70 -2.09 -3.21
C PRO A 70 9.32 -0.79 -3.94
N GLU A 71 10.02 -0.46 -5.04
CA GLU A 71 9.71 0.72 -5.85
C GLU A 71 8.35 0.64 -6.57
N CYS A 72 7.87 -0.57 -6.85
CA CYS A 72 6.59 -0.82 -7.52
C CYS A 72 5.46 -1.07 -6.51
N GLU A 73 5.78 -1.64 -5.35
CA GLU A 73 4.82 -1.92 -4.29
C GLU A 73 4.12 -0.64 -3.82
N GLY A 74 4.89 0.41 -3.52
CA GLY A 74 4.33 1.69 -3.06
C GLY A 74 3.40 2.33 -4.10
N ILE A 75 3.79 2.27 -5.38
CA ILE A 75 2.98 2.80 -6.49
C ILE A 75 1.66 2.04 -6.60
N LEU A 76 1.71 0.70 -6.54
CA LEU A 76 0.52 -0.14 -6.60
C LEU A 76 -0.42 0.08 -5.41
N ALA A 77 0.13 0.27 -4.21
CA ALA A 77 -0.65 0.58 -3.01
C ALA A 77 -1.40 1.91 -3.18
N GLU A 78 -0.72 2.94 -3.67
CA GLU A 78 -1.32 4.25 -3.94
C GLU A 78 -2.36 4.19 -5.06
N MET A 79 -2.13 3.43 -6.14
CA MET A 79 -3.14 3.17 -7.16
C MET A 79 -4.40 2.56 -6.57
N ARG A 80 -4.27 1.47 -5.79
CA ARG A 80 -5.43 0.80 -5.17
C ARG A 80 -6.22 1.73 -4.28
N LYS A 81 -5.54 2.50 -3.44
CA LYS A 81 -6.15 3.49 -2.56
C LYS A 81 -6.94 4.54 -3.36
N LYS A 82 -6.32 5.13 -4.38
CA LYS A 82 -6.95 6.16 -5.22
C LYS A 82 -8.10 5.59 -6.05
N ILE A 83 -8.00 4.36 -6.54
CA ILE A 83 -9.13 3.64 -7.19
C ILE A 83 -10.33 3.57 -6.25
N GLN A 84 -10.12 3.17 -4.99
CA GLN A 84 -11.22 3.05 -4.03
C GLN A 84 -11.83 4.40 -3.65
N LEU A 85 -11.00 5.43 -3.49
CA LEU A 85 -11.48 6.80 -3.27
C LEU A 85 -12.28 7.31 -4.47
N LEU A 86 -11.78 7.09 -5.69
CA LEU A 86 -12.46 7.52 -6.90
C LEU A 86 -13.81 6.84 -7.07
N LYS A 87 -13.89 5.52 -6.82
CA LYS A 87 -15.17 4.80 -6.82
C LYS A 87 -16.17 5.37 -5.80
N LYS A 88 -15.70 5.76 -4.62
CA LYS A 88 -16.56 6.38 -3.60
C LYS A 88 -17.08 7.74 -4.03
N GLU A 89 -16.25 8.59 -4.65
CA GLU A 89 -16.71 9.88 -5.14
C GLU A 89 -17.64 9.72 -6.35
N LEU A 90 -17.33 8.83 -7.29
CA LEU A 90 -18.21 8.50 -8.41
C LEU A 90 -19.57 7.98 -7.95
N ALA A 91 -19.65 7.22 -6.87
CA ALA A 91 -20.91 6.70 -6.34
C ALA A 91 -21.80 7.78 -5.72
N LYS A 92 -21.22 8.91 -5.27
CA LYS A 92 -21.96 10.07 -4.73
C LYS A 92 -22.28 11.11 -5.80
N TYR A 93 -21.61 11.03 -6.95
CA TYR A 93 -21.59 12.09 -7.92
C TYR A 93 -22.90 12.16 -8.72
N ASP A 94 -23.59 13.28 -8.57
CA ASP A 94 -24.67 13.74 -9.43
C ASP A 94 -24.28 15.16 -9.88
N PRO A 95 -24.12 15.42 -11.18
CA PRO A 95 -23.64 16.72 -11.66
C PRO A 95 -24.58 17.88 -11.33
N ILE A 96 -25.89 17.64 -11.25
CA ILE A 96 -26.89 18.69 -10.93
C ILE A 96 -26.85 19.00 -9.45
N LEU A 97 -26.83 17.97 -8.60
CA LEU A 97 -26.76 18.15 -7.15
C LEU A 97 -25.39 18.69 -6.71
N ASP A 98 -24.30 18.19 -7.29
CA ASP A 98 -22.95 18.68 -6.99
C ASP A 98 -22.80 20.16 -7.35
N ALA A 99 -23.41 20.62 -8.45
CA ALA A 99 -23.43 22.04 -8.81
C ALA A 99 -24.13 22.94 -7.78
N GLN A 100 -25.06 22.40 -6.99
CA GLN A 100 -25.75 23.16 -5.95
C GLN A 100 -24.91 23.24 -4.66
N GLY A 101 -24.14 22.21 -4.36
CA GLY A 101 -23.46 22.07 -3.07
C GLY A 101 -24.46 21.97 -1.91
N GLY A 102 -24.03 22.34 -0.69
CA GLY A 102 -24.94 22.46 0.44
C GLY A 102 -25.23 21.15 1.19
N PHE A 103 -24.56 20.04 0.88
CA PHE A 103 -24.73 18.77 1.58
C PHE A 103 -23.95 18.78 2.90
N PRO A 104 -24.54 18.27 4.00
CA PRO A 104 -23.85 18.23 5.28
C PRO A 104 -22.63 17.31 5.24
N MET A 105 -21.51 17.83 5.74
CA MET A 105 -20.24 17.11 5.93
C MET A 105 -19.95 16.89 7.42
N GLY A 106 -19.03 15.96 7.70
CA GLY A 106 -18.49 15.77 9.04
C GLY A 106 -17.92 17.07 9.60
N GLY A 107 -18.25 17.38 10.86
CA GLY A 107 -17.84 18.64 11.50
C GLY A 107 -18.74 19.84 11.21
N GLY A 108 -19.96 19.63 10.69
CA GLY A 108 -21.00 20.66 10.57
C GLY A 108 -20.82 21.63 9.40
N LYS A 109 -19.87 21.34 8.49
CA LYS A 109 -19.69 22.11 7.25
C LYS A 109 -20.65 21.63 6.17
N LEU A 110 -20.86 22.46 5.15
CA LEU A 110 -21.56 22.06 3.93
C LEU A 110 -20.56 21.84 2.80
N THR A 111 -20.91 21.00 1.84
CA THR A 111 -20.14 20.86 0.59
C THR A 111 -20.20 22.15 -0.21
N SER A 112 -19.10 22.45 -0.91
CA SER A 112 -19.07 23.52 -1.90
C SER A 112 -19.67 23.04 -3.23
N PRO A 113 -20.26 23.94 -4.04
CA PRO A 113 -20.59 23.67 -5.43
C PRO A 113 -19.41 23.06 -6.21
N GLY A 114 -19.64 21.99 -6.95
CA GLY A 114 -18.63 21.29 -7.75
C GLY A 114 -17.60 20.49 -6.93
N GLY A 115 -17.87 20.25 -5.65
CA GLY A 115 -16.93 19.62 -4.71
C GLY A 115 -16.54 18.21 -5.14
N HIS A 116 -17.51 17.34 -5.40
CA HIS A 116 -17.25 15.96 -5.81
C HIS A 116 -16.60 15.90 -7.19
N TYR A 117 -17.04 16.74 -8.13
CA TYR A 117 -16.40 16.83 -9.43
C TYR A 117 -14.90 17.17 -9.31
N LYS A 118 -14.55 18.17 -8.49
CA LYS A 118 -13.15 18.53 -8.26
C LYS A 118 -12.35 17.36 -7.68
N GLU A 119 -12.89 16.67 -6.67
CA GLU A 119 -12.24 15.51 -6.06
C GLU A 119 -12.02 14.37 -7.05
N ILE A 120 -13.02 14.07 -7.89
CA ILE A 120 -12.90 13.08 -8.98
C ILE A 120 -11.75 13.44 -9.92
N ARG A 121 -11.67 14.70 -10.35
CA ARG A 121 -10.61 15.15 -11.28
C ARG A 121 -9.23 15.13 -10.64
N ASP A 122 -9.12 15.48 -9.37
CA ASP A 122 -7.87 15.38 -8.62
C ASP A 122 -7.43 13.92 -8.43
N LEU A 123 -8.36 13.00 -8.19
CA LEU A 123 -8.09 11.56 -8.10
C LEU A 123 -7.68 10.95 -9.45
N GLN A 124 -8.35 11.32 -10.55
CA GLN A 124 -7.95 10.91 -11.91
C GLN A 124 -6.54 11.42 -12.24
N ARG A 125 -6.20 12.66 -11.86
CA ARG A 125 -4.83 13.20 -12.02
C ARG A 125 -3.82 12.41 -11.17
N GLY A 126 -4.19 12.07 -9.93
CA GLY A 126 -3.38 11.22 -9.07
C GLY A 126 -3.10 9.86 -9.69
N LEU A 127 -4.13 9.18 -10.21
CA LEU A 127 -3.98 7.88 -10.89
C LEU A 127 -3.12 7.98 -12.16
N LYS A 128 -3.26 9.05 -12.94
CA LYS A 128 -2.40 9.33 -14.08
C LYS A 128 -0.93 9.43 -13.68
N ASN A 129 -0.63 10.15 -12.59
CA ASN A 129 0.72 10.31 -12.06
C ASN A 129 1.30 8.96 -11.57
N GLU A 130 0.50 8.15 -10.86
CA GLU A 130 0.94 6.81 -10.46
C GLU A 130 1.20 5.93 -11.70
N GLY A 131 0.36 6.05 -12.74
CA GLY A 131 0.55 5.32 -13.99
C GLY A 131 1.85 5.70 -14.71
N GLN A 132 2.22 6.97 -14.69
CA GLN A 132 3.50 7.46 -15.19
C GLN A 132 4.67 6.94 -14.35
N ALA A 133 4.56 6.96 -13.02
CA ALA A 133 5.59 6.43 -12.13
C ALA A 133 5.80 4.92 -12.33
N PHE A 134 4.70 4.16 -12.49
CA PHE A 134 4.72 2.73 -12.77
C PHE A 134 5.49 2.42 -14.07
N ASN A 135 5.24 3.18 -15.12
CA ASN A 135 5.93 3.04 -16.40
C ASN A 135 7.41 3.44 -16.30
N LYS A 136 7.70 4.57 -15.64
CA LYS A 136 9.06 5.09 -15.43
C LYS A 136 9.95 4.07 -14.71
N ASN A 137 9.41 3.38 -13.70
CA ASN A 137 10.13 2.37 -12.91
C ASN A 137 10.14 0.97 -13.56
N LYS A 138 9.59 0.85 -14.76
CA LYS A 138 9.46 -0.41 -15.52
C LYS A 138 8.77 -1.51 -14.72
N CYS A 139 7.75 -1.15 -13.95
CA CYS A 139 7.04 -2.10 -13.10
C CYS A 139 6.28 -3.17 -13.91
N TYR A 140 5.96 -2.91 -15.19
CA TYR A 140 5.26 -3.86 -16.06
C TYR A 140 5.95 -5.22 -16.21
N ASP A 141 7.28 -5.31 -16.09
CA ASP A 141 8.03 -6.58 -16.17
C ASP A 141 8.26 -7.22 -14.80
N LYS A 142 8.06 -6.46 -13.71
CA LYS A 142 8.48 -6.82 -12.36
C LYS A 142 7.33 -7.17 -11.41
N VAL A 143 6.08 -7.09 -11.89
CA VAL A 143 4.89 -7.28 -11.06
C VAL A 143 4.02 -8.42 -11.57
N SER A 144 3.15 -8.92 -10.68
CA SER A 144 2.25 -10.03 -11.00
C SER A 144 1.21 -9.66 -12.07
N LYS A 145 0.53 -10.66 -12.65
CA LYS A 145 -0.60 -10.42 -13.57
C LYS A 145 -1.73 -9.63 -12.89
N ALA A 146 -1.99 -9.89 -11.60
CA ALA A 146 -3.02 -9.17 -10.83
C ALA A 146 -2.68 -7.68 -10.63
N ASP A 147 -1.40 -7.36 -10.46
CA ASP A 147 -0.91 -5.98 -10.39
C ASP A 147 -1.07 -5.27 -11.74
N LYS A 148 -0.85 -5.97 -12.86
CA LYS A 148 -1.13 -5.43 -14.20
C LYS A 148 -2.61 -5.09 -14.39
N VAL A 149 -3.51 -5.97 -13.95
CA VAL A 149 -4.97 -5.70 -13.94
C VAL A 149 -5.29 -4.46 -13.09
N THR A 150 -4.60 -4.27 -11.96
CA THR A 150 -4.75 -3.06 -11.13
C THR A 150 -4.34 -1.81 -11.92
N ARG A 151 -3.22 -1.86 -12.65
CA ARG A 151 -2.75 -0.77 -13.51
C ARG A 151 -3.74 -0.47 -14.65
N ASP A 152 -4.28 -1.49 -15.30
CA ASP A 152 -5.23 -1.35 -16.40
C ASP A 152 -6.54 -0.73 -15.91
N HIS A 153 -7.02 -1.16 -14.75
CA HIS A 153 -8.21 -0.59 -14.11
C HIS A 153 -7.99 0.87 -13.68
N ALA A 154 -6.80 1.22 -13.16
CA ALA A 154 -6.44 2.61 -12.91
C ALA A 154 -6.45 3.46 -14.18
N ASP A 155 -5.99 2.90 -15.30
CA ASP A 155 -5.98 3.58 -16.61
C ASP A 155 -7.41 3.83 -17.11
N SER A 156 -8.26 2.80 -17.05
CA SER A 156 -9.67 2.90 -17.43
C SER A 156 -10.40 3.98 -16.63
N LEU A 157 -10.16 4.08 -15.32
CA LEU A 157 -10.80 5.09 -14.47
C LEU A 157 -10.24 6.49 -14.71
N THR A 158 -8.93 6.61 -15.02
CA THR A 158 -8.30 7.88 -15.37
C THR A 158 -8.90 8.47 -16.66
N ASN A 159 -9.19 7.61 -17.63
CA ASN A 159 -9.73 7.99 -18.94
C ASN A 159 -11.26 8.06 -18.98
N GLN A 160 -11.94 7.75 -17.87
CA GLN A 160 -13.39 7.86 -17.79
C GLN A 160 -13.82 9.33 -17.96
N ASN A 161 -14.73 9.56 -18.91
CA ASN A 161 -15.35 10.87 -19.07
C ASN A 161 -16.35 11.14 -17.94
N ILE A 162 -16.27 12.33 -17.36
CA ILE A 162 -17.12 12.78 -16.26
C ILE A 162 -17.85 14.03 -16.73
N GLU A 163 -19.18 13.99 -16.66
CA GLU A 163 -20.01 15.15 -16.98
C GLU A 163 -19.63 16.32 -16.07
N VAL A 164 -19.54 17.54 -16.61
CA VAL A 164 -19.17 18.73 -15.85
C VAL A 164 -20.43 19.28 -15.16
N PRO A 165 -20.40 19.56 -13.84
CA PRO A 165 -21.54 20.17 -13.17
C PRO A 165 -21.89 21.52 -13.80
N PRO A 166 -23.18 21.88 -13.93
CA PRO A 166 -23.57 23.20 -14.41
C PRO A 166 -22.91 24.33 -13.62
N GLY A 167 -22.40 25.34 -14.33
CA GLY A 167 -21.73 26.49 -13.71
C GLY A 167 -20.31 26.22 -13.20
N GLN A 168 -19.75 25.02 -13.43
CA GLN A 168 -18.35 24.71 -13.13
C GLN A 168 -17.51 24.68 -14.41
N ASP A 169 -16.24 25.06 -14.30
CA ASP A 169 -15.28 24.97 -15.40
C ASP A 169 -14.79 23.54 -15.60
N PHE A 170 -14.47 23.18 -16.85
CA PHE A 170 -13.81 21.92 -17.14
C PHE A 170 -12.39 21.89 -16.52
N ILE A 171 -12.12 20.88 -15.68
CA ILE A 171 -10.82 20.72 -15.03
C ILE A 171 -9.99 19.71 -15.84
N PRO A 172 -8.89 20.10 -16.51
CA PRO A 172 -8.10 19.17 -17.30
C PRO A 172 -7.25 18.21 -16.43
N LEU A 173 -7.01 16.99 -16.94
CA LEU A 173 -6.05 16.04 -16.37
C LEU A 173 -4.64 16.37 -16.89
N ARG A 174 -4.06 17.49 -16.43
CA ARG A 174 -2.65 17.79 -16.75
C ARG A 174 -1.73 16.98 -15.87
#